data_AF-A0A3Q0GRJ1-F1
#
_entry.id   AF-A0A3Q0GRJ1-F1
#
_cell.length_a   1.000
_cell.length_b   1.000
_cell.length_c   1.000
_cell.angle_alpha   90.00
_cell.angle_beta   90.00
_cell.angle_gamma   90.00
#
_symmetry.space_group_name_H-M   'P 1'
#
loop_
_entity.id
_entity.type
_entity.pdbx_description
1 polymer ?
#
loop_
_entity_poly.entity_id
_entity_poly.type
_entity_poly.pdbx_seq_one_letter_code
_entity_poly.pdbx_strand_id
1 'polypeptide(L)'
;MWKTKGQLYPVDIAGGKPEIFQVAAEAYYAKLLQQASSSPDFFSIPGGEKVKLEASCVRFLPVYRDNTSCKILVLTNPQDKETVLAVYLNQSWWPIEEIVKTADPAREGLIPVQTFGERIVLFVLNYIIFGMLERSSANDAFFVPHSATERAKILWRNGDAVAFYTFKMKGSLCNDNTSQCYFLPVLDTIFVRRKNRGCGLGMTMLQDFCQSFGTEDALGISCPISGAMYQVCQRFLQAHTEEQERLWEVEAPGDWSQRVNIWLKIRLGPGLPESHHHSSEDKGGCPIAQTCDDEPRQSDAGQMNQGDERVPDDGKEAQDAKENADDTATEARPLDLQAIREEDFSPGVPDAQQCKESRKRVSTGDSVVDKAAKQLRVIP
;
A
#
# COMPACT_ATOMS: atom_id res chain seq x y z
N MET A 1 10.96 -0.46 25.02
CA MET A 1 10.05 0.64 25.40
C MET A 1 8.63 0.14 25.21
N TRP A 2 7.75 0.26 26.20
CA TRP A 2 6.42 -0.37 26.14
C TRP A 2 5.43 0.45 25.30
N LYS A 3 4.55 -0.19 24.52
CA LYS A 3 3.45 0.49 23.82
C LYS A 3 2.44 1.03 24.84
N THR A 4 2.35 2.35 24.98
CA THR A 4 1.25 3.01 25.69
C THR A 4 -0.06 2.81 24.93
N LYS A 5 -1.09 2.26 25.58
CA LYS A 5 -2.46 2.27 25.02
C LYS A 5 -2.89 3.73 24.82
N GLY A 6 -3.42 4.05 23.64
CA GLY A 6 -3.94 5.40 23.31
C GLY A 6 -2.96 6.35 22.59
N GLN A 7 -1.78 5.88 22.17
CA GLN A 7 -0.91 6.70 21.32
C GLN A 7 -1.38 6.69 19.86
N LEU A 8 -1.93 7.82 19.40
CA LEU A 8 -2.34 8.06 18.02
C LEU A 8 -1.11 8.21 17.09
N TYR A 9 -1.27 7.76 15.85
CA TYR A 9 -0.27 7.83 14.78
C TYR A 9 -0.59 8.94 13.76
N PRO A 10 0.32 9.29 12.82
CA PRO A 10 0.10 10.38 11.87
C PRO A 10 -1.18 10.23 11.05
N VAL A 11 -1.54 9.02 10.62
CA VAL A 11 -2.77 8.76 9.86
C VAL A 11 -4.04 9.01 10.67
N ASP A 12 -4.01 8.72 11.98
CA ASP A 12 -5.15 8.87 12.90
C ASP A 12 -5.43 10.35 13.22
N ILE A 13 -4.40 11.21 13.10
CA ILE A 13 -4.47 12.65 13.37
C ILE A 13 -4.67 13.47 12.08
N ALA A 14 -4.19 12.97 10.93
CA ALA A 14 -4.14 13.71 9.67
C ALA A 14 -5.45 13.72 8.84
N GLY A 15 -6.58 13.99 9.51
CA GLY A 15 -7.82 14.42 8.87
C GLY A 15 -7.82 15.91 8.44
N GLY A 16 -6.78 16.67 8.79
CA GLY A 16 -6.60 18.06 8.37
C GLY A 16 -6.24 18.23 6.88
N LYS A 17 -6.45 19.43 6.35
CA LYS A 17 -6.08 19.76 4.96
C LYS A 17 -4.55 19.85 4.79
N PRO A 18 -4.00 19.62 3.57
CA PRO A 18 -2.55 19.58 3.34
C PRO A 18 -1.80 20.85 3.75
N GLU A 19 -2.42 22.01 3.59
CA GLU A 19 -1.79 23.32 3.83
C GLU A 19 -1.40 23.51 5.31
N ILE A 20 -2.14 22.88 6.23
CA ILE A 20 -1.87 22.94 7.68
C ILE A 20 -0.53 22.28 8.00
N PHE A 21 -0.26 21.12 7.40
CA PHE A 21 1.01 20.40 7.57
C PHE A 21 2.17 21.14 6.92
N GLN A 22 1.92 21.73 5.73
CA GLN A 22 2.91 22.49 5.00
C GLN A 22 3.35 23.76 5.75
N VAL A 23 2.41 24.59 6.22
CA VAL A 23 2.73 25.81 6.98
C VAL A 23 3.52 25.50 8.25
N ALA A 24 3.18 24.42 8.96
CA ALA A 24 3.93 23.97 10.13
C ALA A 24 5.37 23.51 9.77
N ALA A 25 5.53 22.80 8.66
CA ALA A 25 6.84 22.34 8.18
C ALA A 25 7.73 23.48 7.66
N GLU A 26 7.15 24.44 6.95
CA GLU A 26 7.85 25.64 6.44
C GLU A 26 8.29 26.55 7.60
N ALA A 27 7.44 26.77 8.60
CA ALA A 27 7.80 27.52 9.81
C ALA A 27 8.92 26.82 10.60
N TYR A 28 8.88 25.50 10.73
CA TYR A 28 9.94 24.72 11.39
C TYR A 28 11.27 24.75 10.61
N TYR A 29 11.23 24.65 9.28
CA TYR A 29 12.44 24.77 8.45
C TYR A 29 13.05 26.19 8.51
N ALA A 30 12.21 27.23 8.50
CA ALA A 30 12.66 28.61 8.71
C ALA A 30 13.31 28.81 10.08
N LYS A 31 12.77 28.18 11.13
CA LYS A 31 13.38 28.15 12.48
C LYS A 31 14.76 27.47 12.45
N LEU A 32 14.90 26.31 11.81
CA LEU A 32 16.20 25.61 11.67
C LEU A 32 17.26 26.47 10.96
N LEU A 33 16.88 27.21 9.91
CA LEU A 33 17.80 28.12 9.21
C LEU A 33 18.29 29.27 10.10
N GLN A 34 17.45 29.78 11.01
CA GLN A 34 17.81 30.83 11.97
C GLN A 34 18.61 30.30 13.18
N GLN A 35 18.41 29.04 13.55
CA GLN A 35 18.96 28.43 14.77
C GLN A 35 20.39 27.90 14.68
N ALA A 36 21.13 28.19 13.60
CA ALA A 36 22.51 27.74 13.37
C ALA A 36 23.51 28.06 14.52
N SER A 37 23.19 29.02 15.39
CA SER A 37 24.00 29.45 16.54
C SER A 37 23.47 29.00 17.92
N SER A 38 22.44 28.13 17.97
CA SER A 38 21.80 27.69 19.23
C SER A 38 22.16 26.25 19.61
N SER A 39 21.80 25.82 20.83
CA SER A 39 21.98 24.43 21.28
C SER A 39 21.29 23.46 20.31
N PRO A 40 21.99 22.44 19.77
CA PRO A 40 21.44 21.61 18.71
C PRO A 40 20.35 20.67 19.22
N ASP A 41 19.20 20.70 18.54
CA ASP A 41 18.16 19.67 18.66
C ASP A 41 18.65 18.35 18.02
N PHE A 42 18.18 17.20 18.52
CA PHE A 42 18.55 15.88 18.01
C PHE A 42 17.31 14.99 17.82
N PHE A 43 17.24 14.32 16.67
CA PHE A 43 16.33 13.20 16.46
C PHE A 43 17.02 11.89 16.89
N SER A 44 16.32 11.03 17.63
CA SER A 44 16.85 9.72 18.04
C SER A 44 16.25 8.64 17.15
N ILE A 45 17.07 7.97 16.33
CA ILE A 45 16.60 6.86 15.50
C ILE A 45 16.21 5.68 16.43
N PRO A 46 15.05 5.02 16.25
CA PRO A 46 14.69 3.84 17.03
C PRO A 46 15.76 2.74 16.94
N GLY A 47 16.47 2.49 18.04
CA GLY A 47 17.57 1.52 18.11
C GLY A 47 18.88 1.96 17.44
N GLY A 48 19.00 3.23 17.03
CA GLY A 48 20.18 3.78 16.34
C GLY A 48 20.75 5.03 16.99
N GLU A 49 21.61 5.73 16.25
CA GLU A 49 22.28 6.94 16.72
C GLU A 49 21.35 8.17 16.77
N LYS A 50 21.85 9.25 17.40
CA LYS A 50 21.20 10.56 17.42
C LYS A 50 21.67 11.41 16.25
N VAL A 51 20.75 11.73 15.34
CA VAL A 51 21.00 12.64 14.22
C VAL A 51 20.75 14.07 14.67
N LYS A 52 21.73 14.94 14.43
CA LYS A 52 21.64 16.39 14.70
C LYS A 52 20.63 17.01 13.73
N LEU A 53 19.67 17.77 14.24
CA LEU A 53 18.65 18.42 13.43
C LEU A 53 19.20 19.73 12.86
N GLU A 54 19.69 19.67 11.62
CA GLU A 54 20.23 20.80 10.87
C GLU A 54 19.52 20.99 9.53
N ALA A 55 19.50 22.23 9.03
CA ALA A 55 19.05 22.54 7.66
C ALA A 55 19.84 21.78 6.57
N SER A 56 21.06 21.32 6.87
CA SER A 56 21.94 20.53 5.99
C SER A 56 21.48 19.08 5.75
N CYS A 57 20.59 18.57 6.63
CA CYS A 57 20.11 17.20 6.71
C CYS A 57 18.59 17.08 6.52
N VAL A 58 17.88 18.17 6.20
CA VAL A 58 16.43 18.14 5.93
C VAL A 58 16.12 18.67 4.54
N ARG A 59 15.16 18.05 3.85
CA ARG A 59 14.71 18.48 2.51
C ARG A 59 13.20 18.36 2.37
N PHE A 60 12.61 19.20 1.52
CA PHE A 60 11.21 19.03 1.11
C PHE A 60 11.12 18.06 -0.06
N LEU A 61 10.22 17.08 0.04
CA LEU A 61 9.81 16.21 -1.05
C LEU A 61 8.39 16.56 -1.50
N PRO A 62 8.07 16.55 -2.81
CA PRO A 62 6.69 16.73 -3.28
C PRO A 62 5.87 15.47 -2.99
N VAL A 63 4.66 15.64 -2.45
CA VAL A 63 3.76 14.51 -2.15
C VAL A 63 3.11 13.95 -3.43
N TYR A 64 3.02 14.77 -4.48
CA TYR A 64 2.43 14.43 -5.76
C TYR A 64 3.35 14.79 -6.94
N ARG A 65 3.20 14.10 -8.08
CA ARG A 65 3.97 14.40 -9.31
C ARG A 65 3.43 15.59 -10.11
N ASP A 66 2.11 15.78 -10.07
CA ASP A 66 1.32 16.80 -10.79
C ASP A 66 1.21 18.11 -10.01
N ASN A 67 1.18 18.02 -8.67
CA ASN A 67 1.06 19.18 -7.79
C ASN A 67 2.31 19.41 -6.94
N THR A 68 3.11 20.40 -7.33
CA THR A 68 4.33 20.82 -6.64
C THR A 68 4.11 21.77 -5.45
N SER A 69 2.88 22.20 -5.16
CA SER A 69 2.61 23.03 -3.98
C SER A 69 2.73 22.21 -2.71
N CYS A 70 2.06 21.05 -2.66
CA CYS A 70 2.01 20.15 -1.51
C CYS A 70 3.33 19.40 -1.32
N LYS A 71 4.09 19.83 -0.32
CA LYS A 71 5.40 19.25 0.04
C LYS A 71 5.42 18.77 1.48
N ILE A 72 6.29 17.81 1.74
CA ILE A 72 6.51 17.23 3.07
C ILE A 72 7.99 17.35 3.43
N LEU A 73 8.28 17.78 4.67
CA LEU A 73 9.66 17.96 5.14
C LEU A 73 10.18 16.62 5.71
N VAL A 74 11.32 16.16 5.19
CA VAL A 74 11.95 14.91 5.60
C VAL A 74 13.36 15.14 6.15
N LEU A 75 13.77 14.28 7.09
CA LEU A 75 15.12 14.19 7.63
C LEU A 75 15.86 13.07 6.90
N THR A 76 17.03 13.37 6.35
CA THR A 76 17.90 12.39 5.69
C THR A 76 19.12 12.06 6.55
N ASN A 77 19.80 10.96 6.24
CA ASN A 77 21.02 10.57 6.92
C ASN A 77 22.16 11.56 6.56
N PRO A 78 22.91 12.13 7.54
CA PRO A 78 24.03 13.02 7.24
C PRO A 78 25.11 12.40 6.35
N GLN A 79 25.30 11.08 6.42
CA GLN A 79 26.29 10.31 5.64
C GLN A 79 25.75 9.83 4.28
N ASP A 80 24.44 9.67 4.16
CA ASP A 80 23.75 9.32 2.91
C ASP A 80 22.50 10.19 2.77
N LYS A 81 22.59 11.22 1.93
CA LYS A 81 21.52 12.20 1.76
C LYS A 81 20.30 11.64 1.02
N GLU A 82 20.36 10.43 0.48
CA GLU A 82 19.19 9.78 -0.10
C GLU A 82 18.38 8.98 0.92
N THR A 83 19.02 8.24 1.85
CA THR A 83 18.30 7.57 2.95
C THR A 83 17.50 8.56 3.80
N VAL A 84 16.16 8.43 3.75
CA VAL A 84 15.23 9.18 4.61
C VAL A 84 15.00 8.43 5.92
N LEU A 85 15.15 9.14 7.04
CA LEU A 85 15.08 8.61 8.40
C LEU A 85 13.75 8.92 9.11
N ALA A 86 13.21 10.11 8.87
CA ALA A 86 12.01 10.61 9.53
C ALA A 86 11.28 11.66 8.68
N VAL A 87 10.02 11.92 9.01
CA VAL A 87 9.19 12.93 8.35
C VAL A 87 8.57 13.85 9.40
N TYR A 88 8.52 15.15 9.13
CA TYR A 88 7.95 16.14 10.03
C TYR A 88 6.44 16.27 9.80
N LEU A 89 5.64 15.82 10.76
CA LEU A 89 4.17 15.78 10.70
C LEU A 89 3.57 16.15 12.06
N ASN A 90 2.50 16.95 12.03
CA ASN A 90 1.82 17.46 13.22
C ASN A 90 2.80 18.01 14.29
N GLN A 91 3.68 18.91 13.86
CA GLN A 91 4.72 19.56 14.69
C GLN A 91 5.78 18.61 15.31
N SER A 92 5.87 17.35 14.88
CA SER A 92 6.78 16.34 15.42
C SER A 92 7.53 15.57 14.33
N TRP A 93 8.70 15.03 14.66
CA TRP A 93 9.47 14.13 13.79
C TRP A 93 9.03 12.68 14.01
N TRP A 94 8.57 12.01 12.96
CA TRP A 94 8.08 10.63 13.00
C TRP A 94 9.04 9.68 12.27
N PRO A 95 9.48 8.57 12.88
CA PRO A 95 10.22 7.52 12.18
C PRO A 95 9.37 6.89 11.06
N ILE A 96 10.00 6.45 9.97
CA ILE A 96 9.30 5.85 8.81
C ILE A 96 8.37 4.69 9.21
N GLU A 97 8.81 3.79 10.10
CA GLU A 97 8.01 2.67 10.61
C GLU A 97 6.83 3.08 11.52
N GLU A 98 6.76 4.32 12.01
CA GLU A 98 5.60 4.81 12.79
C GLU A 98 4.62 5.64 11.94
N ILE A 99 5.03 6.12 10.75
CA ILE A 99 4.09 6.81 9.85
C ILE A 99 3.13 5.81 9.22
N VAL A 100 3.62 4.62 8.87
CA VAL A 100 2.85 3.52 8.27
C VAL A 100 2.06 2.70 9.30
N LYS A 101 1.62 3.33 10.39
CA LYS A 101 0.88 2.70 11.50
C LYS A 101 -0.38 3.46 11.87
N THR A 102 -1.25 2.77 12.58
CA THR A 102 -2.52 3.29 13.12
C THR A 102 -2.79 2.72 14.51
N ALA A 103 -3.54 3.47 15.32
CA ALA A 103 -4.09 3.03 16.60
C ALA A 103 -5.54 2.52 16.46
N ASP A 104 -6.17 2.70 15.31
CA ASP A 104 -7.55 2.30 15.02
C ASP A 104 -7.63 0.78 14.72
N PRO A 105 -8.30 -0.03 15.57
CA PRO A 105 -8.45 -1.45 15.33
C PRO A 105 -9.47 -1.79 14.23
N ALA A 106 -10.30 -0.84 13.77
CA ALA A 106 -11.19 -1.03 12.64
C ALA A 106 -10.46 -0.91 11.29
N ARG A 107 -9.24 -0.35 11.29
CA ARG A 107 -8.40 -0.14 10.12
C ARG A 107 -7.59 -1.41 9.79
N GLU A 108 -8.29 -2.43 9.32
CA GLU A 108 -7.77 -3.74 8.88
C GLU A 108 -8.26 -4.06 7.46
N GLY A 109 -7.47 -4.78 6.66
CA GLY A 109 -7.84 -5.13 5.29
C GLY A 109 -7.58 -4.02 4.25
N LEU A 110 -8.20 -4.12 3.08
CA LEU A 110 -8.00 -3.19 1.95
C LEU A 110 -8.93 -1.98 2.05
N ILE A 111 -8.35 -0.83 2.39
CA ILE A 111 -9.08 0.41 2.65
C ILE A 111 -8.72 1.46 1.58
N PRO A 112 -9.70 2.11 0.91
CA PRO A 112 -9.44 3.14 -0.08
C PRO A 112 -8.81 4.39 0.56
N VAL A 113 -7.88 5.02 -0.16
CA VAL A 113 -7.27 6.29 0.27
C VAL A 113 -8.26 7.43 0.07
N GLN A 114 -8.74 8.03 1.17
CA GLN A 114 -9.70 9.13 1.17
C GLN A 114 -9.16 10.40 1.86
N THR A 115 -8.33 10.23 2.88
CA THR A 115 -7.77 11.29 3.73
C THR A 115 -6.35 11.69 3.30
N PHE A 116 -5.90 12.87 3.73
CA PHE A 116 -4.51 13.28 3.53
C PHE A 116 -3.53 12.43 4.35
N GLY A 117 -3.92 11.96 5.54
CA GLY A 117 -3.18 10.98 6.32
C GLY A 117 -2.90 9.69 5.54
N GLU A 118 -3.92 9.09 4.93
CA GLU A 118 -3.75 7.90 4.09
C GLU A 118 -2.91 8.19 2.84
N ARG A 119 -3.04 9.38 2.25
CA ARG A 119 -2.21 9.81 1.12
C ARG A 119 -0.73 9.95 1.51
N ILE A 120 -0.43 10.40 2.73
CA ILE A 120 0.93 10.39 3.30
C ILE A 120 1.42 8.94 3.48
N VAL A 121 0.60 8.03 4.01
CA VAL A 121 0.98 6.60 4.15
C VAL A 121 1.28 5.97 2.80
N LEU A 122 0.45 6.24 1.77
CA LEU A 122 0.69 5.82 0.39
C LEU A 122 2.01 6.39 -0.16
N PHE A 123 2.27 7.68 0.05
CA PHE A 123 3.53 8.32 -0.35
C PHE A 123 4.75 7.67 0.34
N VAL A 124 4.68 7.42 1.65
CA VAL A 124 5.77 6.78 2.40
C VAL A 124 5.99 5.33 1.93
N LEU A 125 4.94 4.54 1.71
CA LEU A 125 5.05 3.18 1.18
C LEU A 125 5.68 3.16 -0.23
N ASN A 126 5.21 4.06 -1.12
CA ASN A 126 5.63 4.11 -2.52
C ASN A 126 7.02 4.72 -2.72
N TYR A 127 7.21 5.95 -2.26
CA TYR A 127 8.37 6.74 -2.62
C TYR A 127 9.56 6.47 -1.70
N ILE A 128 9.33 6.36 -0.38
CA ILE A 128 10.41 6.15 0.60
C ILE A 128 10.69 4.66 0.79
N ILE A 129 9.69 3.88 1.23
CA ILE A 129 9.88 2.47 1.58
C ILE A 129 10.21 1.65 0.34
N PHE A 130 9.38 1.62 -0.71
CA PHE A 130 9.74 0.92 -1.94
C PHE A 130 10.92 1.60 -2.67
N GLY A 131 10.82 2.90 -2.96
CA GLY A 131 11.76 3.60 -3.84
C GLY A 131 13.21 3.68 -3.33
N MET A 132 13.40 3.69 -2.00
CA MET A 132 14.69 3.94 -1.35
C MET A 132 15.13 2.78 -0.42
N LEU A 133 14.26 2.29 0.46
CA LEU A 133 14.65 1.38 1.56
C LEU A 133 14.53 -0.13 1.22
N GLU A 134 13.48 -0.52 0.49
CA GLU A 134 13.11 -1.90 0.17
C GLU A 134 13.26 -2.25 -1.32
N ARG A 135 13.90 -1.36 -2.10
CA ARG A 135 14.29 -1.58 -3.51
C ARG A 135 15.15 -2.84 -3.66
N SER A 136 15.00 -3.55 -4.77
CA SER A 136 15.63 -4.88 -4.98
C SER A 136 16.82 -4.81 -5.93
N SER A 137 16.81 -3.92 -6.92
CA SER A 137 17.96 -3.63 -7.79
C SER A 137 18.02 -2.16 -8.23
N ALA A 138 19.19 -1.71 -8.69
CA ALA A 138 19.35 -0.40 -9.30
C ALA A 138 18.55 -0.25 -10.62
N ASN A 139 18.26 -1.36 -11.28
CA ASN A 139 17.51 -1.41 -12.54
C ASN A 139 15.98 -1.52 -12.34
N ASP A 140 15.50 -1.65 -11.10
CA ASP A 140 14.07 -1.55 -10.79
C ASP A 140 13.55 -0.17 -11.24
N ALA A 141 12.33 -0.10 -11.76
CA ALA A 141 11.73 1.19 -12.10
C ALA A 141 11.56 2.07 -10.85
N PHE A 142 11.90 3.36 -10.97
CA PHE A 142 11.59 4.34 -9.92
C PHE A 142 10.09 4.64 -9.96
N PHE A 143 9.35 4.30 -8.90
CA PHE A 143 8.00 4.85 -8.73
C PHE A 143 8.13 6.32 -8.32
N VAL A 144 7.66 7.20 -9.20
CA VAL A 144 7.43 8.62 -8.87
C VAL A 144 6.29 8.75 -7.85
N PRO A 145 6.14 9.89 -7.15
CA PRO A 145 4.93 10.15 -6.39
C PRO A 145 3.69 10.05 -7.29
N HIS A 146 2.58 9.54 -6.77
CA HIS A 146 1.32 9.42 -7.51
C HIS A 146 0.75 10.82 -7.83
N SER A 147 -0.24 10.92 -8.74
CA SER A 147 -0.96 12.19 -8.93
C SER A 147 -1.86 12.49 -7.72
N ALA A 148 -2.28 13.75 -7.57
CA ALA A 148 -3.28 14.13 -6.58
C ALA A 148 -4.64 13.42 -6.81
N THR A 149 -4.92 13.06 -8.07
CA THR A 149 -6.14 12.37 -8.54
C THR A 149 -6.06 10.83 -8.50
N GLU A 150 -4.89 10.24 -8.26
CA GLU A 150 -4.67 8.79 -8.33
C GLU A 150 -5.52 8.04 -7.29
N ARG A 151 -6.26 7.01 -7.71
CA ARG A 151 -7.01 6.15 -6.78
C ARG A 151 -6.11 5.01 -6.27
N ALA A 152 -6.29 4.66 -5.01
CA ALA A 152 -5.48 3.64 -4.34
C ALA A 152 -6.26 2.96 -3.22
N LYS A 153 -5.88 1.72 -2.89
CA LYS A 153 -6.21 1.08 -1.60
C LYS A 153 -4.92 0.70 -0.88
N ILE A 154 -4.93 0.85 0.44
CA ILE A 154 -3.85 0.42 1.33
C ILE A 154 -4.34 -0.83 2.07
N LEU A 155 -3.52 -1.87 2.11
CA LEU A 155 -3.75 -3.06 2.91
C LEU A 155 -3.14 -2.88 4.29
N TRP A 156 -4.01 -2.82 5.29
CA TRP A 156 -3.67 -2.75 6.71
C TRP A 156 -3.71 -4.15 7.33
N ARG A 157 -2.79 -4.43 8.25
CA ARG A 157 -2.73 -5.66 9.04
C ARG A 157 -2.18 -5.41 10.44
N ASN A 158 -2.94 -5.71 11.48
CA ASN A 158 -2.56 -5.57 12.89
C ASN A 158 -2.08 -4.14 13.26
N GLY A 159 -2.63 -3.12 12.59
CA GLY A 159 -2.24 -1.72 12.75
C GLY A 159 -0.98 -1.26 11.98
N ASP A 160 -0.34 -2.13 11.20
CA ASP A 160 0.71 -1.79 10.22
C ASP A 160 0.07 -1.67 8.81
N ALA A 161 0.45 -0.67 8.01
CA ALA A 161 0.20 -0.69 6.57
C ALA A 161 1.28 -1.54 5.87
N VAL A 162 0.87 -2.66 5.27
CA VAL A 162 1.79 -3.73 4.79
C VAL A 162 1.88 -3.85 3.27
N ALA A 163 0.92 -3.28 2.54
CA ALA A 163 0.92 -3.25 1.08
C ALA A 163 0.00 -2.13 0.55
N PHE A 164 0.10 -1.82 -0.75
CA PHE A 164 -0.87 -0.98 -1.44
C PHE A 164 -0.99 -1.39 -2.92
N TYR A 165 -2.08 -0.98 -3.55
CA TYR A 165 -2.15 -0.87 -5.00
C TYR A 165 -2.83 0.45 -5.43
N THR A 166 -2.49 0.93 -6.62
CA THR A 166 -3.12 2.08 -7.30
C THR A 166 -3.82 1.65 -8.57
N PHE A 167 -4.80 2.42 -9.01
CA PHE A 167 -5.58 2.10 -10.19
C PHE A 167 -6.16 3.30 -10.93
N LYS A 168 -6.17 3.17 -12.26
CA LYS A 168 -6.82 4.07 -13.22
C LYS A 168 -8.27 3.64 -13.39
N MET A 169 -9.16 4.62 -13.53
CA MET A 169 -10.54 4.35 -13.95
C MET A 169 -10.65 4.40 -15.47
N LYS A 170 -11.50 3.55 -16.02
CA LYS A 170 -12.05 3.74 -17.37
C LYS A 170 -12.58 5.18 -17.51
N GLY A 171 -12.26 5.86 -18.61
CA GLY A 171 -12.62 7.27 -18.83
C GLY A 171 -11.74 8.31 -18.13
N SER A 172 -10.82 7.94 -17.23
CA SER A 172 -9.84 8.88 -16.65
C SER A 172 -8.68 9.17 -17.62
N LEU A 173 -8.12 10.39 -17.57
CA LEU A 173 -7.02 10.82 -18.43
C LEU A 173 -5.73 10.01 -18.18
N CYS A 174 -5.00 9.71 -19.26
CA CYS A 174 -3.73 8.98 -19.19
C CYS A 174 -2.58 9.87 -18.72
N ASN A 175 -2.62 11.15 -19.09
CA ASN A 175 -1.72 12.21 -18.64
C ASN A 175 -2.39 13.56 -18.90
N ASP A 176 -1.92 14.62 -18.22
CA ASP A 176 -2.54 15.95 -18.27
C ASP A 176 -2.23 16.72 -19.57
N ASN A 177 -1.44 16.13 -20.48
CA ASN A 177 -1.00 16.73 -21.74
C ASN A 177 -1.71 16.17 -22.98
N THR A 178 -2.52 15.10 -22.85
CA THR A 178 -3.28 14.51 -23.96
C THR A 178 -4.74 14.27 -23.57
N SER A 179 -5.66 14.45 -24.51
CA SER A 179 -7.09 14.11 -24.35
C SER A 179 -7.37 12.61 -24.42
N GLN A 180 -6.39 11.74 -24.12
CA GLN A 180 -6.55 10.29 -24.13
C GLN A 180 -7.01 9.79 -22.77
N CYS A 181 -8.11 9.05 -22.75
CA CYS A 181 -8.62 8.41 -21.55
C CYS A 181 -8.43 6.89 -21.60
N TYR A 182 -8.24 6.24 -20.44
CA TYR A 182 -8.16 4.79 -20.34
C TYR A 182 -9.45 4.11 -20.82
N PHE A 183 -9.33 3.10 -21.68
CA PHE A 183 -10.49 2.37 -22.23
C PHE A 183 -11.06 1.28 -21.30
N LEU A 184 -10.34 0.95 -20.23
CA LEU A 184 -10.68 -0.05 -19.22
C LEU A 184 -10.09 0.36 -17.85
N PRO A 185 -10.52 -0.21 -16.72
CA PRO A 185 -9.84 -0.05 -15.43
C PRO A 185 -8.44 -0.68 -15.51
N VAL A 186 -7.41 -0.02 -14.96
CA VAL A 186 -6.03 -0.53 -14.98
C VAL A 186 -5.40 -0.46 -13.59
N LEU A 187 -4.92 -1.59 -13.08
CA LEU A 187 -4.07 -1.65 -11.88
C LEU A 187 -2.68 -1.16 -12.26
N ASP A 188 -2.27 -0.01 -11.72
CA ASP A 188 -1.13 0.77 -12.23
C ASP A 188 0.16 0.54 -11.44
N THR A 189 0.07 0.42 -10.12
CA THR A 189 1.20 0.15 -9.24
C THR A 189 0.74 -0.77 -8.13
N ILE A 190 1.58 -1.75 -7.74
CA ILE A 190 1.29 -2.70 -6.67
C ILE A 190 2.57 -3.03 -5.92
N PHE A 191 2.50 -2.97 -4.59
CA PHE A 191 3.66 -3.16 -3.73
C PHE A 191 3.27 -3.89 -2.44
N VAL A 192 4.07 -4.90 -2.07
CA VAL A 192 4.02 -5.57 -0.78
C VAL A 192 5.36 -5.37 -0.08
N ARG A 193 5.30 -4.89 1.17
CA ARG A 193 6.49 -4.73 2.01
C ARG A 193 7.27 -6.03 2.14
N ARG A 194 8.59 -5.97 2.06
CA ARG A 194 9.53 -7.10 2.07
C ARG A 194 9.28 -8.03 3.26
N LYS A 195 9.00 -7.47 4.45
CA LYS A 195 8.65 -8.18 5.69
C LYS A 195 7.29 -8.92 5.66
N ASN A 196 6.50 -8.73 4.61
CA ASN A 196 5.14 -9.29 4.42
C ASN A 196 4.96 -10.03 3.07
N ARG A 197 6.03 -10.23 2.28
CA ARG A 197 5.99 -11.01 1.04
C ARG A 197 5.83 -12.52 1.34
N GLY A 198 5.37 -13.29 0.36
CA GLY A 198 5.04 -14.71 0.52
C GLY A 198 3.67 -14.97 1.18
N CYS A 199 3.14 -14.05 1.98
CA CYS A 199 1.87 -14.19 2.69
C CYS A 199 0.59 -14.01 1.84
N GLY A 200 0.62 -14.35 0.54
CA GLY A 200 -0.54 -14.28 -0.37
C GLY A 200 -1.01 -12.87 -0.80
N LEU A 201 -0.52 -11.79 -0.16
CA LEU A 201 -1.11 -10.44 -0.25
C LEU A 201 -1.24 -9.86 -1.67
N GLY A 202 -0.35 -10.24 -2.59
CA GLY A 202 -0.45 -9.84 -4.00
C GLY A 202 -1.67 -10.43 -4.71
N MET A 203 -2.05 -11.69 -4.40
CA MET A 203 -3.28 -12.30 -4.91
C MET A 203 -4.51 -11.64 -4.27
N THR A 204 -4.47 -11.32 -2.97
CA THR A 204 -5.57 -10.60 -2.30
C THR A 204 -5.87 -9.25 -2.95
N MET A 205 -4.84 -8.46 -3.29
CA MET A 205 -5.02 -7.18 -3.98
C MET A 205 -5.49 -7.34 -5.42
N LEU A 206 -5.01 -8.36 -6.14
CA LEU A 206 -5.47 -8.63 -7.52
C LEU A 206 -6.93 -9.10 -7.53
N GLN A 207 -7.34 -9.95 -6.58
CA GLN A 207 -8.71 -10.40 -6.39
C GLN A 207 -9.66 -9.23 -6.08
N ASP A 208 -9.30 -8.39 -5.12
CA ASP A 208 -10.06 -7.20 -4.74
C ASP A 208 -10.17 -6.18 -5.90
N PHE A 209 -9.13 -6.04 -6.73
CA PHE A 209 -9.21 -5.25 -7.96
C PHE A 209 -10.19 -5.86 -8.98
N CYS A 210 -10.09 -7.16 -9.28
CA CYS A 210 -11.01 -7.84 -10.21
C CYS A 210 -12.48 -7.79 -9.74
N GLN A 211 -12.71 -7.93 -8.43
CA GLN A 211 -14.04 -7.82 -7.82
C GLN A 211 -14.58 -6.38 -7.82
N SER A 212 -13.72 -5.38 -7.61
CA SER A 212 -14.09 -3.95 -7.68
C SER A 212 -14.58 -3.52 -9.08
N PHE A 213 -14.31 -4.32 -10.11
CA PHE A 213 -14.70 -4.08 -11.49
C PHE A 213 -15.38 -5.32 -12.13
N GLY A 214 -16.19 -6.05 -11.35
CA GLY A 214 -16.85 -7.28 -11.81
C GLY A 214 -17.79 -7.15 -13.03
N THR A 215 -18.17 -5.92 -13.42
CA THR A 215 -19.04 -5.61 -14.57
C THR A 215 -18.28 -5.28 -15.87
N GLU A 216 -16.94 -5.23 -15.84
CA GLU A 216 -16.12 -4.86 -17.00
C GLU A 216 -15.59 -6.09 -17.75
N ASP A 217 -15.79 -6.17 -19.07
CA ASP A 217 -15.37 -7.31 -19.89
C ASP A 217 -13.84 -7.50 -19.93
N ALA A 218 -13.07 -6.43 -19.68
CA ALA A 218 -11.62 -6.44 -19.69
C ALA A 218 -11.05 -5.54 -18.59
N LEU A 219 -9.99 -6.03 -17.94
CA LEU A 219 -9.24 -5.36 -16.86
C LEU A 219 -7.76 -5.32 -17.21
N GLY A 220 -7.11 -4.20 -16.92
CA GLY A 220 -5.69 -3.99 -17.20
C GLY A 220 -4.79 -4.13 -15.98
N ILE A 221 -3.53 -4.50 -16.23
CA ILE A 221 -2.38 -4.21 -15.38
C ILE A 221 -1.37 -3.43 -16.22
N SER A 222 -0.85 -2.30 -15.71
CA SER A 222 0.07 -1.45 -16.47
C SER A 222 1.35 -2.18 -16.89
N CYS A 223 1.72 -2.03 -18.16
CA CYS A 223 2.99 -2.47 -18.72
C CYS A 223 4.15 -1.58 -18.20
N PRO A 224 5.34 -2.12 -17.87
CA PRO A 224 5.71 -3.54 -17.89
C PRO A 224 5.40 -4.26 -16.56
N ILE A 225 4.79 -5.45 -16.64
CA ILE A 225 4.55 -6.28 -15.45
C ILE A 225 5.86 -6.89 -14.97
N SER A 226 6.17 -6.75 -13.67
CA SER A 226 7.38 -7.35 -13.08
C SER A 226 7.30 -8.89 -13.02
N GLY A 227 8.43 -9.58 -13.10
CA GLY A 227 8.46 -11.06 -13.03
C GLY A 227 7.80 -11.62 -11.77
N ALA A 228 7.93 -10.93 -10.63
CA ALA A 228 7.25 -11.30 -9.39
C ALA A 228 5.72 -11.15 -9.49
N MET A 229 5.23 -10.11 -10.18
CA MET A 229 3.80 -9.93 -10.43
C MET A 229 3.27 -10.94 -11.46
N TYR A 230 4.05 -11.31 -12.49
CA TYR A 230 3.68 -12.43 -13.38
C TYR A 230 3.47 -13.73 -12.61
N GLN A 231 4.30 -14.05 -11.60
CA GLN A 231 4.08 -15.21 -10.73
C GLN A 231 2.84 -15.08 -9.84
N VAL A 232 2.38 -13.86 -9.51
CA VAL A 232 1.11 -13.62 -8.82
C VAL A 232 -0.06 -13.86 -9.79
N CYS A 233 -0.01 -13.26 -10.97
CA CYS A 233 -1.00 -13.47 -12.03
C CYS A 233 -1.14 -14.94 -12.41
N GLN A 234 -0.03 -15.68 -12.54
CA GLN A 234 -0.05 -17.12 -12.86
C GLN A 234 -0.85 -17.92 -11.84
N ARG A 235 -0.59 -17.72 -10.54
CA ARG A 235 -1.30 -18.42 -9.45
C ARG A 235 -2.75 -17.98 -9.34
N PHE A 236 -3.01 -16.68 -9.52
CA PHE A 236 -4.36 -16.11 -9.50
C PHE A 236 -5.23 -16.68 -10.64
N LEU A 237 -4.75 -16.61 -11.89
CA LEU A 237 -5.46 -17.10 -13.07
C LEU A 237 -5.56 -18.64 -13.13
N GLN A 238 -4.72 -19.37 -12.38
CA GLN A 238 -4.89 -20.81 -12.13
C GLN A 238 -6.04 -21.12 -11.16
N ALA A 239 -6.30 -20.25 -10.18
CA ALA A 239 -7.39 -20.41 -9.21
C ALA A 239 -8.73 -19.81 -9.70
N HIS A 240 -8.66 -18.76 -10.53
CA HIS A 240 -9.78 -17.99 -11.05
C HIS A 240 -9.82 -18.12 -12.58
N THR A 241 -10.47 -19.17 -13.07
CA THR A 241 -10.61 -19.44 -14.52
C THR A 241 -11.42 -18.36 -15.22
N GLU A 242 -12.38 -17.76 -14.51
CA GLU A 242 -13.23 -16.65 -14.94
C GLU A 242 -12.44 -15.37 -15.27
N GLU A 243 -11.24 -15.19 -14.71
CA GLU A 243 -10.38 -14.03 -14.97
C GLU A 243 -9.40 -14.26 -16.14
N GLN A 244 -9.29 -15.49 -16.66
CA GLN A 244 -8.31 -15.85 -17.70
C GLN A 244 -8.48 -15.05 -19.00
N GLU A 245 -9.72 -14.75 -19.39
CA GLU A 245 -10.04 -13.93 -20.57
C GLU A 245 -10.12 -12.44 -20.24
N ARG A 246 -10.43 -12.09 -18.98
CA ARG A 246 -10.63 -10.72 -18.50
C ARG A 246 -9.35 -9.94 -18.26
N LEU A 247 -8.21 -10.57 -17.95
CA LEU A 247 -7.02 -9.86 -17.44
C LEU A 247 -5.91 -9.66 -18.50
N TRP A 248 -5.53 -8.40 -18.74
CA TRP A 248 -4.60 -7.97 -19.81
C TRP A 248 -3.42 -7.15 -19.25
N GLU A 249 -2.23 -7.33 -19.81
CA GLU A 249 -1.14 -6.35 -19.70
C GLU A 249 -1.44 -5.20 -20.67
N VAL A 250 -1.32 -3.96 -20.21
CA VAL A 250 -1.86 -2.77 -20.89
C VAL A 250 -0.80 -1.67 -21.02
N GLU A 251 -0.58 -1.20 -22.24
CA GLU A 251 0.00 0.11 -22.52
C GLU A 251 -1.13 1.14 -22.64
N ALA A 252 -1.00 2.30 -21.98
CA ALA A 252 -2.06 3.31 -21.96
C ALA A 252 -2.31 3.92 -23.37
N PRO A 253 -3.56 4.27 -23.75
CA PRO A 253 -4.83 4.13 -23.02
C PRO A 253 -5.45 2.71 -22.91
N GLY A 254 -4.88 1.69 -23.53
CA GLY A 254 -5.37 0.30 -23.42
C GLY A 254 -6.46 -0.09 -24.41
N ASP A 255 -6.41 0.47 -25.62
CA ASP A 255 -7.17 -0.03 -26.77
C ASP A 255 -6.80 -1.50 -27.11
N TRP A 256 -7.60 -2.16 -27.94
CA TRP A 256 -7.37 -3.53 -28.43
C TRP A 256 -5.97 -3.76 -29.01
N SER A 257 -5.37 -2.74 -29.63
CA SER A 257 -4.02 -2.79 -30.20
C SER A 257 -2.89 -2.66 -29.15
N GLN A 258 -3.21 -2.26 -27.92
CA GLN A 258 -2.27 -1.88 -26.86
C GLN A 258 -2.31 -2.83 -25.65
N ARG A 259 -2.96 -4.00 -25.79
CA ARG A 259 -3.19 -4.92 -24.68
C ARG A 259 -2.95 -6.37 -25.06
N VAL A 260 -2.30 -7.13 -24.16
CA VAL A 260 -1.97 -8.54 -24.35
C VAL A 260 -2.55 -9.35 -23.20
N ASN A 261 -3.35 -10.36 -23.50
CA ASN A 261 -3.97 -11.20 -22.47
C ASN A 261 -2.88 -11.92 -21.64
N ILE A 262 -2.94 -11.77 -20.31
CA ILE A 262 -1.87 -12.23 -19.42
C ILE A 262 -1.80 -13.76 -19.38
N TRP A 263 -2.96 -14.44 -19.39
CA TRP A 263 -3.01 -15.90 -19.37
C TRP A 263 -2.36 -16.50 -20.61
N LEU A 264 -2.73 -16.04 -21.80
CA LEU A 264 -2.12 -16.47 -23.06
C LEU A 264 -0.62 -16.15 -23.10
N LYS A 265 -0.20 -14.97 -22.62
CA LYS A 265 1.23 -14.60 -22.55
C LYS A 265 2.03 -15.53 -21.62
N ILE A 266 1.49 -15.91 -20.47
CA ILE A 266 2.11 -16.87 -19.54
C ILE A 266 2.16 -18.29 -20.15
N ARG A 267 1.15 -18.68 -20.93
CA ARG A 267 1.02 -20.03 -21.51
C ARG A 267 1.81 -20.25 -22.80
N LEU A 268 2.10 -19.17 -23.54
CA LEU A 268 2.77 -19.20 -24.86
C LEU A 268 4.17 -18.59 -24.85
N GLY A 269 4.55 -17.84 -23.82
CA GLY A 269 5.89 -17.28 -23.69
C GLY A 269 6.96 -18.36 -23.43
N PRO A 270 8.23 -18.11 -23.77
CA PRO A 270 9.33 -18.91 -23.23
C PRO A 270 9.26 -18.85 -21.71
N GLY A 271 9.42 -20.01 -21.05
CA GLY A 271 9.07 -20.19 -19.64
C GLY A 271 9.60 -19.08 -18.73
N LEU A 272 8.71 -18.50 -17.92
CA LEU A 272 9.07 -17.55 -16.87
C LEU A 272 10.25 -18.12 -16.06
N PRO A 273 11.30 -17.33 -15.76
CA PRO A 273 12.42 -17.81 -14.98
C PRO A 273 11.93 -18.27 -13.62
N GLU A 274 11.95 -19.58 -13.40
CA GLU A 274 11.68 -20.17 -12.10
C GLU A 274 12.69 -19.60 -11.11
N SER A 275 12.21 -19.10 -9.98
CA SER A 275 13.08 -18.74 -8.88
C SER A 275 13.65 -20.03 -8.29
N HIS A 276 14.79 -20.49 -8.83
CA HIS A 276 15.51 -21.65 -8.33
C HIS A 276 15.76 -21.46 -6.83
N HIS A 277 15.03 -22.22 -6.01
CA HIS A 277 15.39 -22.40 -4.62
C HIS A 277 16.73 -23.11 -4.60
N HIS A 278 17.79 -22.36 -4.30
CA HIS A 278 19.11 -22.94 -4.03
C HIS A 278 19.06 -23.73 -2.72
N SER A 279 18.55 -24.96 -2.79
CA SER A 279 18.85 -26.02 -1.83
C SER A 279 20.31 -26.41 -2.02
N SER A 280 21.22 -25.61 -1.46
CA SER A 280 22.62 -25.99 -1.33
C SER A 280 22.71 -27.15 -0.35
N GLU A 281 22.85 -28.37 -0.87
CA GLU A 281 23.27 -29.53 -0.10
C GLU A 281 24.70 -29.32 0.39
N ASP A 282 24.86 -28.72 1.58
CA ASP A 282 26.12 -28.80 2.32
C ASP A 282 26.02 -29.86 3.41
N LYS A 283 27.09 -30.63 3.61
CA LYS A 283 27.09 -31.84 4.44
C LYS A 283 27.61 -31.55 5.85
N GLY A 284 26.70 -31.22 6.76
CA GLY A 284 26.95 -31.18 8.20
C GLY A 284 25.80 -31.79 9.00
N GLY A 285 26.08 -32.85 9.77
CA GLY A 285 25.18 -33.34 10.82
C GLY A 285 25.33 -32.54 12.13
N CYS A 286 24.65 -32.84 13.23
CA CYS A 286 23.77 -33.99 13.55
C CYS A 286 22.58 -33.49 14.43
N PRO A 287 21.89 -34.35 15.21
CA PRO A 287 20.78 -35.17 14.74
C PRO A 287 19.42 -34.73 15.33
N ILE A 288 18.32 -35.20 14.73
CA ILE A 288 16.97 -35.06 15.30
C ILE A 288 16.83 -36.02 16.50
N ALA A 289 16.28 -35.51 17.60
CA ALA A 289 15.71 -36.32 18.68
C ALA A 289 14.23 -35.93 18.86
N GLN A 290 13.32 -36.89 18.69
CA GLN A 290 11.89 -36.69 18.91
C GLN A 290 11.23 -38.02 19.29
N THR A 291 10.29 -38.01 20.24
CA THR A 291 9.61 -39.19 20.83
C THR A 291 10.56 -40.14 21.62
N CYS A 292 10.12 -40.92 22.61
CA CYS A 292 8.77 -41.44 22.89
C CYS A 292 8.30 -41.25 24.34
N ASP A 293 6.98 -41.15 24.52
CA ASP A 293 6.29 -41.67 25.71
C ASP A 293 6.07 -43.18 25.51
N ASP A 294 6.36 -44.02 26.51
CA ASP A 294 5.76 -45.36 26.68
C ASP A 294 6.12 -45.97 28.06
N GLU A 295 5.16 -46.61 28.71
CA GLU A 295 5.29 -47.35 29.98
C GLU A 295 4.24 -48.48 30.00
N PRO A 296 4.35 -49.54 30.83
CA PRO A 296 5.56 -50.26 31.27
C PRO A 296 5.44 -51.79 31.07
N ARG A 297 6.56 -52.54 31.10
CA ARG A 297 6.55 -53.98 31.44
C ARG A 297 7.72 -54.43 32.31
N GLN A 298 7.45 -55.46 33.11
CA GLN A 298 8.26 -55.97 34.22
C GLN A 298 9.41 -56.90 33.77
N SER A 299 10.50 -56.98 34.53
CA SER A 299 11.07 -58.25 35.06
C SER A 299 12.36 -58.07 35.89
N ASP A 300 12.21 -58.17 37.21
CA ASP A 300 13.04 -58.88 38.21
C ASP A 300 14.56 -58.64 38.47
N ALA A 301 14.94 -59.00 39.71
CA ALA A 301 16.26 -59.33 40.28
C ALA A 301 17.38 -58.25 40.36
N GLY A 302 17.64 -57.75 41.60
CA GLY A 302 18.87 -57.00 41.93
C GLY A 302 18.94 -56.42 43.36
N GLN A 303 19.47 -57.16 44.34
CA GLN A 303 19.85 -56.64 45.67
C GLN A 303 21.08 -55.69 45.52
N MET A 304 21.41 -54.71 46.38
CA MET A 304 20.99 -54.28 47.73
C MET A 304 21.52 -52.80 47.95
N ASN A 305 21.39 -52.02 49.04
CA ASN A 305 21.01 -52.22 50.45
C ASN A 305 20.66 -50.86 51.14
N GLN A 306 19.87 -50.87 52.24
CA GLN A 306 19.75 -49.89 53.36
C GLN A 306 19.67 -48.35 53.11
N GLY A 307 18.85 -47.57 53.83
CA GLY A 307 17.94 -47.93 54.95
C GLY A 307 16.99 -46.78 55.35
N ASP A 308 16.14 -47.03 56.34
CA ASP A 308 15.08 -46.12 56.83
C ASP A 308 15.57 -44.82 57.48
N GLU A 309 14.82 -43.72 57.29
CA GLU A 309 13.99 -43.18 58.38
C GLU A 309 12.72 -42.49 57.83
N ARG A 310 11.71 -42.24 58.67
CA ARG A 310 10.32 -42.01 58.24
C ARG A 310 9.63 -40.86 58.97
N VAL A 311 8.96 -39.97 58.20
CA VAL A 311 7.61 -39.33 58.36
C VAL A 311 7.15 -38.83 59.78
N PRO A 312 5.97 -38.18 59.96
CA PRO A 312 5.04 -37.51 59.04
C PRO A 312 5.01 -35.97 59.36
N ASP A 313 3.96 -35.14 59.23
CA ASP A 313 2.52 -35.33 59.03
C ASP A 313 1.78 -34.03 58.61
N ASP A 314 0.49 -34.18 58.26
CA ASP A 314 -0.62 -33.20 58.21
C ASP A 314 -0.43 -31.86 57.42
N GLY A 315 -1.46 -31.30 56.76
CA GLY A 315 -2.82 -31.80 56.53
C GLY A 315 -3.84 -30.66 56.35
N LYS A 316 -4.99 -31.00 55.73
CA LYS A 316 -6.21 -30.17 55.50
C LYS A 316 -6.05 -29.08 54.42
N GLU A 317 -6.98 -28.90 53.45
CA GLU A 317 -8.46 -28.76 53.49
C GLU A 317 -8.95 -27.44 54.11
N ALA A 318 -10.01 -26.77 53.63
CA ALA A 318 -10.72 -26.79 52.34
C ALA A 318 -11.75 -25.61 52.30
N GLN A 319 -12.53 -25.52 51.22
CA GLN A 319 -13.86 -24.87 51.12
C GLN A 319 -13.97 -23.32 51.14
N ASP A 320 -14.30 -22.79 49.96
CA ASP A 320 -15.57 -22.12 49.65
C ASP A 320 -16.30 -21.26 50.70
N ALA A 321 -16.57 -20.00 50.30
CA ALA A 321 -17.83 -19.32 50.58
C ALA A 321 -18.24 -18.47 49.37
N LYS A 322 -19.52 -18.12 49.26
CA LYS A 322 -20.17 -17.56 48.07
C LYS A 322 -21.04 -16.34 48.47
N GLU A 323 -21.62 -15.68 47.47
CA GLU A 323 -22.75 -14.72 47.55
C GLU A 323 -22.39 -13.26 47.90
N ASN A 324 -23.12 -12.23 47.42
CA ASN A 324 -24.02 -12.09 46.25
C ASN A 324 -24.27 -10.58 46.00
N ALA A 325 -24.46 -10.18 44.72
CA ALA A 325 -25.37 -9.12 44.23
C ALA A 325 -25.28 -7.67 44.83
N ASP A 326 -25.89 -6.62 44.27
CA ASP A 326 -26.61 -6.44 42.99
C ASP A 326 -26.49 -4.95 42.51
N ASP A 327 -27.35 -4.59 41.54
CA ASP A 327 -27.94 -3.28 41.23
C ASP A 327 -27.34 -2.41 40.10
N THR A 328 -27.93 -2.62 38.92
CA THR A 328 -28.32 -1.63 37.89
C THR A 328 -27.20 -0.86 37.14
N ALA A 329 -27.03 -0.94 35.82
CA ALA A 329 -27.94 -1.08 34.65
C ALA A 329 -28.61 0.23 34.18
N THR A 330 -28.16 0.71 33.01
CA THR A 330 -28.86 1.66 32.14
C THR A 330 -28.87 1.07 30.73
N GLU A 331 -30.05 0.82 30.15
CA GLU A 331 -30.18 0.30 28.78
C GLU A 331 -29.87 1.38 27.73
N ALA A 332 -29.28 0.95 26.61
CA ALA A 332 -29.41 1.64 25.33
C ALA A 332 -29.75 0.60 24.26
N ARG A 333 -30.90 0.74 23.59
CA ARG A 333 -31.39 -0.22 22.60
C ARG A 333 -30.68 -0.04 21.24
N PRO A 334 -30.48 -1.12 20.46
CA PRO A 334 -29.91 -1.01 19.13
C PRO A 334 -30.87 -0.30 18.16
N LEU A 335 -30.31 0.44 17.21
CA LEU A 335 -31.02 0.92 16.02
C LEU A 335 -30.59 0.07 14.82
N ASP A 336 -31.58 -0.51 14.15
CA ASP A 336 -31.43 -1.23 12.88
C ASP A 336 -31.35 -0.20 11.73
N LEU A 337 -30.48 -0.46 10.75
CA LEU A 337 -30.28 0.42 9.60
C LEU A 337 -29.71 -0.36 8.40
N GLN A 338 -30.60 -1.12 7.76
CA GLN A 338 -30.34 -1.74 6.47
C GLN A 338 -30.30 -0.70 5.34
N ALA A 339 -29.61 -1.06 4.25
CA ALA A 339 -29.66 -0.43 2.93
C ALA A 339 -29.27 1.06 2.83
N ILE A 340 -27.98 1.30 2.52
CA ILE A 340 -27.62 2.40 1.62
C ILE A 340 -27.55 1.80 0.21
N ARG A 341 -28.43 2.27 -0.68
CA ARG A 341 -28.34 2.02 -2.13
C ARG A 341 -27.42 3.03 -2.79
N GLU A 342 -26.91 2.67 -3.96
CA GLU A 342 -26.28 3.60 -4.90
C GLU A 342 -27.32 4.63 -5.38
N GLU A 343 -26.93 5.90 -5.51
CA GLU A 343 -27.74 6.93 -6.18
C GLU A 343 -27.01 7.46 -7.43
N ASP A 344 -27.72 7.52 -8.55
CA ASP A 344 -27.20 7.88 -9.85
C ASP A 344 -26.85 9.38 -9.95
N PHE A 345 -25.56 9.68 -10.17
CA PHE A 345 -25.10 11.06 -10.41
C PHE A 345 -25.39 11.52 -11.84
N SER A 346 -26.62 11.95 -12.11
CA SER A 346 -27.02 12.57 -13.38
C SER A 346 -26.54 14.03 -13.46
N PRO A 347 -25.70 14.43 -14.44
CA PRO A 347 -25.24 15.81 -14.58
C PRO A 347 -26.34 16.71 -15.14
N GLY A 348 -26.69 17.78 -14.40
CA GLY A 348 -27.73 18.72 -14.79
C GLY A 348 -27.36 19.61 -15.98
N VAL A 349 -28.33 19.87 -16.86
CA VAL A 349 -28.19 20.79 -18.00
C VAL A 349 -28.34 22.25 -17.54
N PRO A 350 -27.44 23.18 -17.91
CA PRO A 350 -27.66 24.60 -17.73
C PRO A 350 -28.62 25.12 -18.82
N ASP A 351 -29.75 25.70 -18.42
CA ASP A 351 -30.72 26.29 -19.35
C ASP A 351 -30.26 27.69 -19.79
N ALA A 352 -30.36 27.99 -21.09
CA ALA A 352 -29.95 29.27 -21.69
C ALA A 352 -30.87 29.63 -22.86
N GLN A 353 -31.48 30.81 -22.79
CA GLN A 353 -32.69 31.10 -23.57
C GLN A 353 -32.42 31.42 -25.06
N GLN A 354 -33.34 30.90 -25.88
CA GLN A 354 -33.76 31.33 -27.21
C GLN A 354 -33.02 32.52 -27.85
N CYS A 355 -32.50 32.29 -29.05
CA CYS A 355 -32.68 33.25 -30.14
C CYS A 355 -33.23 32.50 -31.36
N LYS A 356 -34.32 32.99 -31.95
CA LYS A 356 -34.99 32.38 -33.11
C LYS A 356 -34.60 33.14 -34.37
N GLU A 357 -34.08 32.46 -35.39
CA GLU A 357 -34.50 32.75 -36.76
C GLU A 357 -34.30 31.55 -37.70
N SER A 358 -35.03 31.57 -38.83
CA SER A 358 -35.19 30.41 -39.72
C SER A 358 -35.02 30.81 -41.19
N ARG A 359 -34.08 30.19 -41.93
CA ARG A 359 -34.14 30.13 -43.42
C ARG A 359 -33.31 29.02 -44.07
N LYS A 360 -34.01 27.96 -44.44
CA LYS A 360 -34.08 27.28 -45.76
C LYS A 360 -32.82 27.21 -46.66
N ARG A 361 -32.51 25.98 -47.13
CA ARG A 361 -31.50 25.63 -48.15
C ARG A 361 -31.67 26.37 -49.49
N VAL A 362 -30.54 26.60 -50.18
CA VAL A 362 -30.39 26.59 -51.65
C VAL A 362 -29.06 25.87 -51.98
N SER A 363 -28.92 25.29 -53.18
CA SER A 363 -27.77 24.46 -53.58
C SER A 363 -27.28 24.75 -55.02
N THR A 364 -26.01 25.14 -55.15
CA THR A 364 -25.12 25.07 -56.34
C THR A 364 -23.72 25.56 -55.88
N GLY A 365 -22.59 25.19 -56.48
CA GLY A 365 -22.29 24.29 -57.60
C GLY A 365 -20.76 24.02 -57.66
N ASP A 366 -20.28 23.35 -58.71
CA ASP A 366 -18.87 22.92 -58.89
C ASP A 366 -17.82 24.05 -58.73
N SER A 367 -16.55 23.81 -58.34
CA SER A 367 -15.61 23.07 -59.21
C SER A 367 -14.18 22.89 -58.66
N VAL A 368 -13.57 21.75 -59.03
CA VAL A 368 -12.20 21.58 -59.60
C VAL A 368 -10.95 22.13 -58.85
N VAL A 369 -10.18 21.17 -58.28
CA VAL A 369 -8.69 21.03 -58.30
C VAL A 369 -7.80 22.12 -57.68
N ASP A 370 -6.96 21.73 -56.69
CA ASP A 370 -5.50 21.65 -56.90
C ASP A 370 -4.79 20.58 -56.03
N LYS A 371 -3.55 20.22 -56.40
CA LYS A 371 -2.65 19.28 -55.71
C LYS A 371 -1.57 20.03 -54.93
N ALA A 372 -1.34 19.65 -53.67
CA ALA A 372 -0.11 20.03 -52.96
C ALA A 372 0.37 18.92 -52.00
N ALA A 373 1.21 18.01 -52.49
CA ALA A 373 2.04 17.16 -51.64
C ALA A 373 3.43 17.78 -51.50
N LYS A 374 3.94 17.98 -50.27
CA LYS A 374 5.34 18.37 -50.02
C LYS A 374 5.84 17.99 -48.62
N GLN A 375 6.59 16.89 -48.59
CA GLN A 375 7.80 16.64 -47.80
C GLN A 375 8.07 17.54 -46.58
N LEU A 376 8.03 16.95 -45.38
CA LEU A 376 8.80 17.44 -44.24
C LEU A 376 10.30 17.20 -44.48
N ARG A 377 11.15 18.16 -44.09
CA ARG A 377 12.61 18.01 -44.06
C ARG A 377 13.06 17.60 -42.66
N VAL A 378 14.12 16.80 -42.61
CA VAL A 378 14.95 16.51 -41.43
C VAL A 378 16.20 17.42 -41.48
N ILE A 379 17.06 17.34 -40.44
CA ILE A 379 18.43 17.91 -40.28
C ILE A 379 18.43 19.26 -39.51
N PRO A 380 19.38 19.48 -38.57
CA PRO A 380 20.42 18.55 -38.08
C PRO A 380 19.95 17.70 -36.90
#